data_AF-A0A7V9I7T9-F1
#
_entry.id   AF-A0A7V9I7T9-F1
#
_cell.length_a   1.000
_cell.length_b   1.000
_cell.length_c   1.000
_cell.angle_alpha   90.00
_cell.angle_beta   90.00
_cell.angle_gamma   90.00
#
_symmetry.space_group_name_H-M   'P 1'
#
loop_
_entity.id
_entity.type
_entity.pdbx_description
1 polymer ?
#
loop_
_entity_poly.entity_id
_entity_poly.type
_entity_poly.pdbx_seq_one_letter_code
_entity_poly.pdbx_strand_id
1 'polypeptide(L)'
;MITGRFAYFRGEIVPVEQAQVPIMTHALNYGTGCFEGIRAHWNENQQQLFLFRAPEHFDRLAASAHILMMRMPHTTVQLCELTAELLRRNEHMHDAYIRPLMYKSSPIIGVRLHDLEDDFAMFTAPFGAYVEIEGAARIRTSSWRRVEDTATPARAKITGSYVNAALAKTEAMLDGYDEALMLSENGHVAEGSAENLFAVIGGKLVTPSVTDNVLAGITRATLLQLAADLIGIPTVERSIDRTELYIADEVFLCGTGAQVVPVGEIDRRQIGTGGAG
;
A
#
# COMPACT_ATOMS: atom_id res chain seq x y z
N MET A 1 -20.17 -3.76 -2.33
CA MET A 1 -18.97 -4.51 -1.88
C MET A 1 -19.41 -5.45 -0.78
N ILE A 2 -19.34 -6.77 -1.00
CA ILE A 2 -19.58 -7.75 0.06
C ILE A 2 -18.24 -7.86 0.81
N THR A 3 -18.09 -7.10 1.89
CA THR A 3 -17.08 -7.44 2.91
C THR A 3 -17.36 -8.85 3.42
N GLY A 4 -16.32 -9.60 3.78
CA GLY A 4 -16.49 -10.93 4.39
C GLY A 4 -17.49 -10.88 5.54
N ARG A 5 -18.23 -11.97 5.76
CA ARG A 5 -19.23 -12.13 6.82
C ARG A 5 -18.67 -11.91 8.23
N PHE A 6 -17.39 -12.18 8.43
CA PHE A 6 -16.71 -12.10 9.73
C PHE A 6 -15.49 -11.19 9.66
N ALA A 7 -15.22 -10.52 10.78
CA ALA A 7 -14.00 -9.76 11.04
C ALA A 7 -13.37 -10.22 12.36
N TYR A 8 -12.06 -10.07 12.50
CA TYR A 8 -11.40 -10.12 13.79
C TYR A 8 -11.47 -8.74 14.45
N PHE A 9 -12.02 -8.66 15.65
CA PHE A 9 -12.22 -7.40 16.37
C PHE A 9 -12.15 -7.65 17.87
N ARG A 10 -11.31 -6.88 18.59
CA ARG A 10 -11.19 -6.91 20.06
C ARG A 10 -10.99 -8.32 20.66
N GLY A 11 -10.10 -9.11 20.05
CA GLY A 11 -9.74 -10.43 20.57
C GLY A 11 -10.49 -11.59 19.91
N GLU A 12 -11.60 -11.33 19.20
CA GLU A 12 -12.54 -12.36 18.77
C GLU A 12 -12.86 -12.27 17.27
N ILE A 13 -13.35 -13.36 16.68
CA ILE A 13 -13.95 -13.34 15.35
C ILE A 13 -15.45 -13.13 15.50
N VAL A 14 -15.94 -12.01 15.00
CA VAL A 14 -17.33 -11.55 15.14
C VAL A 14 -17.97 -11.34 13.76
N PRO A 15 -19.31 -11.37 13.64
CA PRO A 15 -19.98 -10.88 12.44
C PRO A 15 -19.54 -9.45 12.12
N VAL A 16 -19.27 -9.16 10.84
CA VAL A 16 -18.62 -7.89 10.43
C VAL A 16 -19.41 -6.66 10.87
N GLU A 17 -20.74 -6.74 10.90
CA GLU A 17 -21.63 -5.67 11.34
C GLU A 17 -21.49 -5.34 12.83
N GLN A 18 -20.91 -6.23 13.65
CA GLN A 18 -20.65 -6.03 15.07
C GLN A 18 -19.27 -5.41 15.33
N ALA A 19 -18.38 -5.37 14.33
CA ALA A 19 -17.07 -4.74 14.43
C ALA A 19 -17.19 -3.21 14.32
N GLN A 20 -17.74 -2.58 15.36
CA GLN A 20 -18.02 -1.15 15.42
C GLN A 20 -17.15 -0.42 16.43
N VAL A 21 -16.72 0.80 16.09
CA VAL A 21 -16.02 1.71 16.99
C VAL A 21 -16.90 2.92 17.36
N PRO A 22 -16.80 3.45 18.58
CA PRO A 22 -17.47 4.69 18.94
C PRO A 22 -16.99 5.87 18.08
N ILE A 23 -17.87 6.85 17.81
CA ILE A 23 -17.47 8.07 17.09
C ILE A 23 -16.37 8.88 17.80
N MET A 24 -16.21 8.67 19.10
CA MET A 24 -15.18 9.33 19.91
C MET A 24 -13.80 8.65 19.82
N THR A 25 -13.68 7.54 19.09
CA THR A 25 -12.40 6.82 18.94
C THR A 25 -11.31 7.78 18.41
N HIS A 26 -10.20 7.85 19.14
CA HIS A 26 -9.10 8.78 18.84
C HIS A 26 -8.62 8.66 17.39
N ALA A 27 -8.40 7.44 16.88
CA ALA A 27 -7.94 7.24 15.51
C ALA A 27 -8.92 7.72 14.44
N LEU A 28 -10.23 7.69 14.70
CA LEU A 28 -11.23 8.22 13.77
C LEU A 28 -11.14 9.74 13.66
N ASN A 29 -10.82 10.42 14.76
CA ASN A 29 -10.78 11.88 14.84
C ASN A 29 -9.40 12.49 14.49
N TYR A 30 -8.33 11.70 14.63
CA TYR A 30 -6.95 12.20 14.49
C TYR A 30 -6.09 11.40 13.50
N GLY A 31 -6.63 10.35 12.86
CA GLY A 31 -5.89 9.53 11.90
C GLY A 31 -4.78 8.66 12.52
N THR A 32 -4.76 8.51 13.85
CA THR A 32 -3.75 7.77 14.62
C THR A 32 -3.97 6.25 14.55
N GLY A 33 -3.80 5.71 13.34
CA GLY A 33 -3.83 4.29 13.04
C GLY A 33 -2.73 3.93 12.06
N CYS A 34 -2.40 2.65 11.95
CA CYS A 34 -1.59 2.09 10.88
C CYS A 34 -2.19 0.77 10.40
N PHE A 35 -1.95 0.42 9.14
CA PHE A 35 -2.63 -0.72 8.54
C PHE A 35 -1.73 -1.45 7.57
N GLU A 36 -2.21 -2.62 7.13
CA GLU A 36 -1.63 -3.35 6.02
C GLU A 36 -2.63 -3.66 4.93
N GLY A 37 -2.10 -3.89 3.74
CA GLY A 37 -2.84 -4.45 2.63
C GLY A 37 -2.19 -5.73 2.21
N ILE A 38 -2.81 -6.87 2.48
CA ILE A 38 -2.27 -8.20 2.15
C ILE A 38 -3.18 -8.82 1.11
N ARG A 39 -2.61 -9.49 0.11
CA ARG A 39 -3.37 -10.28 -0.86
C ARG A 39 -3.24 -11.77 -0.57
N ALA A 40 -4.34 -12.47 -0.84
CA ALA A 40 -4.35 -13.91 -1.01
C ALA A 40 -4.82 -14.22 -2.43
N HIS A 41 -4.10 -15.08 -3.13
CA HIS A 41 -4.36 -15.43 -4.52
C HIS A 41 -4.99 -16.81 -4.63
N TRP A 42 -6.10 -16.91 -5.36
CA TRP A 42 -6.78 -18.17 -5.57
C TRP A 42 -6.18 -18.91 -6.76
N ASN A 43 -5.78 -20.15 -6.52
CA ASN A 43 -5.32 -21.04 -7.57
C ASN A 43 -6.44 -22.01 -7.95
N GLU A 44 -7.05 -21.79 -9.11
CA GLU A 44 -8.15 -22.64 -9.60
C GLU A 44 -7.73 -24.10 -9.81
N ASN A 45 -6.50 -24.35 -10.25
CA ASN A 45 -6.03 -25.71 -10.50
C ASN A 45 -5.86 -26.51 -9.20
N GLN A 46 -5.46 -25.84 -8.12
CA GLN A 46 -5.21 -26.47 -6.82
C GLN A 46 -6.39 -26.34 -5.86
N GLN A 47 -7.41 -25.55 -6.22
CA GLN A 47 -8.51 -25.18 -5.33
C GLN A 47 -8.00 -24.68 -3.97
N GLN A 48 -6.99 -23.81 -4.01
CA GLN A 48 -6.26 -23.36 -2.83
C GLN A 48 -6.01 -21.86 -2.87
N LEU A 49 -6.13 -21.22 -1.70
CA LEU A 49 -5.84 -19.81 -1.50
C LEU A 49 -4.45 -19.63 -0.89
N PHE A 50 -3.60 -18.84 -1.54
CA PHE A 50 -2.22 -18.59 -1.11
C PHE A 50 -2.04 -17.18 -0.58
N LEU A 51 -1.72 -17.06 0.71
CA LEU A 51 -1.33 -15.78 1.31
C LEU A 51 0.06 -15.37 0.83
N PHE A 52 0.16 -14.19 0.23
CA PHE A 52 1.43 -13.71 -0.31
C PHE A 52 2.17 -12.83 0.70
N ARG A 53 3.37 -13.27 1.11
CA ARG A 53 4.30 -12.53 2.00
C ARG A 53 3.65 -11.96 3.27
N ALA A 54 2.70 -12.70 3.84
CA ALA A 54 1.99 -12.28 5.05
C ALA A 54 2.92 -11.98 6.24
N PRO A 55 3.99 -12.77 6.51
CA PRO A 55 4.93 -12.44 7.57
C PRO A 55 5.55 -11.05 7.43
N GLU A 56 6.02 -10.70 6.21
CA GLU A 56 6.64 -9.41 5.95
C GLU A 56 5.66 -8.24 6.09
N HIS A 57 4.39 -8.46 5.74
CA HIS A 57 3.33 -7.50 5.99
C HIS A 57 3.14 -7.27 7.49
N PHE A 58 3.05 -8.32 8.30
CA PHE A 58 2.87 -8.17 9.75
C PHE A 58 4.09 -7.61 10.46
N ASP A 59 5.31 -7.92 10.00
CA ASP A 59 6.52 -7.29 10.52
C ASP A 59 6.54 -5.78 10.24
N ARG A 60 6.11 -5.36 9.04
CA ARG A 60 5.97 -3.94 8.70
C ARG A 60 4.84 -3.25 9.47
N LEU A 61 3.73 -3.96 9.73
CA LEU A 61 2.67 -3.46 10.61
C LEU A 61 3.21 -3.22 12.03
N ALA A 62 3.98 -4.17 12.57
CA ALA A 62 4.60 -4.03 13.89
C ALA A 62 5.58 -2.85 13.95
N ALA A 63 6.38 -2.64 12.91
CA ALA A 63 7.25 -1.46 12.79
C ALA A 63 6.45 -0.14 12.72
N SER A 64 5.36 -0.12 11.94
CA SER A 64 4.47 1.05 11.84
C SER A 64 3.77 1.35 13.17
N ALA A 65 3.31 0.30 13.87
CA ALA A 65 2.73 0.39 15.20
C ALA A 65 3.75 0.95 16.21
N HIS A 66 5.00 0.48 16.15
CA HIS A 66 6.07 0.97 17.02
C HIS A 66 6.35 2.47 16.81
N ILE A 67 6.40 2.93 15.56
CA ILE A 67 6.53 4.37 15.23
C ILE A 67 5.39 5.19 15.83
N LEU A 68 4.17 4.64 15.88
CA LEU A 68 3.00 5.28 16.48
C LEU A 68 2.83 5.00 17.99
N MET A 69 3.87 4.49 18.65
CA MET A 69 3.83 4.13 20.08
C MET A 69 2.67 3.18 20.43
N MET A 70 2.36 2.23 19.54
CA MET A 70 1.36 1.19 19.76
C MET A 70 2.01 -0.16 20.04
N ARG A 71 1.31 -1.02 20.80
CA ARG A 71 1.74 -2.39 21.07
C ARG A 71 0.91 -3.38 20.25
N MET A 72 1.59 -4.21 19.46
CA MET A 72 0.94 -5.33 18.77
C MET A 72 0.36 -6.33 19.79
N PRO A 73 -0.89 -6.80 19.61
CA PRO A 73 -1.51 -7.77 20.51
C PRO A 73 -1.01 -9.21 20.28
N HIS A 74 -0.48 -9.49 19.09
CA HIS A 74 -0.10 -10.84 18.64
C HIS A 74 1.26 -10.82 17.94
N THR A 75 1.93 -11.97 17.93
CA THR A 75 3.14 -12.19 17.12
C THR A 75 2.80 -12.33 15.63
N THR A 76 3.78 -12.12 14.77
CA THR A 76 3.66 -12.31 13.31
C THR A 76 3.10 -13.69 12.95
N VAL A 77 3.56 -14.76 13.61
CA VAL A 77 3.08 -16.13 13.37
C VAL A 77 1.59 -16.25 13.71
N GLN A 78 1.19 -15.78 14.90
CA GLN A 78 -0.21 -15.81 15.33
C GLN A 78 -1.10 -14.99 14.40
N LEU A 79 -0.63 -13.85 13.90
CA LEU A 79 -1.36 -13.02 12.94
C LEU A 79 -1.55 -13.74 11.60
N CYS A 80 -0.53 -14.42 11.09
CA CYS A 80 -0.65 -15.25 9.88
C CYS A 80 -1.69 -16.37 10.06
N GLU A 81 -1.65 -17.09 11.19
CA GLU A 81 -2.63 -18.15 11.51
C GLU A 81 -4.05 -17.57 11.62
N LEU A 82 -4.20 -16.44 12.29
CA LEU A 82 -5.47 -15.74 12.44
C LEU A 82 -6.02 -15.26 11.09
N THR A 83 -5.16 -14.77 10.19
CA THR A 83 -5.57 -14.40 8.83
C THR A 83 -6.06 -15.61 8.05
N ALA A 84 -5.35 -16.74 8.13
CA ALA A 84 -5.77 -17.97 7.48
C ALA A 84 -7.12 -18.47 8.01
N GLU A 85 -7.33 -18.43 9.33
CA GLU A 85 -8.62 -18.79 9.95
C GLU A 85 -9.74 -17.84 9.52
N LEU A 86 -9.48 -16.53 9.50
CA LEU A 86 -10.47 -15.54 9.08
C LEU A 86 -10.87 -15.72 7.60
N LEU A 87 -9.91 -16.07 6.74
CA LEU A 87 -10.20 -16.36 5.33
C LEU A 87 -11.06 -17.62 5.17
N ARG A 88 -10.79 -18.68 5.95
CA ARG A 88 -11.61 -19.91 5.95
C ARG A 88 -13.03 -19.64 6.41
N ARG A 89 -13.21 -18.90 7.52
CA ARG A 89 -14.55 -18.55 8.03
C ARG A 89 -15.36 -17.67 7.08
N ASN A 90 -14.68 -16.89 6.26
CA ASN A 90 -15.30 -16.09 5.22
C ASN A 90 -15.50 -16.82 3.90
N GLU A 91 -15.11 -18.10 3.82
CA GLU A 91 -15.33 -18.98 2.66
C GLU A 91 -14.82 -18.38 1.33
N HIS A 92 -13.66 -17.71 1.35
CA HIS A 92 -13.08 -17.12 0.14
C HIS A 92 -12.60 -18.20 -0.84
N MET A 93 -13.17 -18.18 -2.05
CA MET A 93 -12.85 -19.09 -3.16
C MET A 93 -12.37 -18.33 -4.42
N HIS A 94 -11.82 -17.14 -4.21
CA HIS A 94 -11.31 -16.22 -5.21
C HIS A 94 -10.24 -15.33 -4.57
N ASP A 95 -9.54 -14.52 -5.37
CA ASP A 95 -8.61 -13.50 -4.86
C ASP A 95 -9.25 -12.66 -3.75
N ALA A 96 -8.52 -12.52 -2.66
CA ALA A 96 -8.97 -11.83 -1.47
C ALA A 96 -7.96 -10.78 -1.05
N TYR A 97 -8.48 -9.71 -0.46
CA TYR A 97 -7.69 -8.67 0.18
C TYR A 97 -7.98 -8.66 1.67
N ILE A 98 -6.92 -8.57 2.45
CA ILE A 98 -6.95 -8.57 3.91
C ILE A 98 -6.47 -7.19 4.38
N ARG A 99 -7.21 -6.63 5.33
CA ARG A 99 -6.94 -5.32 5.92
C ARG A 99 -6.76 -5.45 7.44
N PRO A 100 -5.54 -5.77 7.92
CA PRO A 100 -5.18 -5.57 9.32
C PRO A 100 -5.07 -4.06 9.62
N LEU A 101 -5.52 -3.65 10.80
CA LEU A 101 -5.56 -2.25 11.25
C LEU A 101 -5.26 -2.18 12.75
N MET A 102 -4.18 -1.49 13.12
CA MET A 102 -3.87 -1.06 14.48
C MET A 102 -4.29 0.39 14.67
N TYR A 103 -4.89 0.74 15.79
CA TYR A 103 -5.38 2.11 16.00
C TYR A 103 -5.49 2.50 17.47
N LYS A 104 -5.31 3.80 17.78
CA LYS A 104 -5.61 4.35 19.11
C LYS A 104 -7.12 4.36 19.34
N SER A 105 -7.60 3.54 20.28
CA SER A 105 -9.03 3.27 20.49
C SER A 105 -9.69 4.18 21.52
N SER A 106 -8.90 4.81 22.40
CA SER A 106 -9.43 5.62 23.51
C SER A 106 -10.44 6.68 23.07
N PRO A 107 -11.55 6.83 23.82
CA PRO A 107 -12.61 7.79 23.50
C PRO A 107 -12.34 9.17 24.11
N ILE A 108 -11.25 9.82 23.71
CA ILE A 108 -10.77 11.08 24.30
C ILE A 108 -10.43 12.13 23.23
N ILE A 109 -10.68 13.40 23.57
CA ILE A 109 -10.21 14.56 22.80
C ILE A 109 -8.85 15.00 23.36
N GLY A 110 -7.83 15.03 22.51
CA GLY A 110 -6.49 15.53 22.86
C GLY A 110 -5.39 14.86 22.05
N VAL A 111 -4.71 15.62 21.19
CA VAL A 111 -3.72 15.12 20.21
C VAL A 111 -2.44 14.65 20.91
N ARG A 112 -2.27 13.34 21.06
CA ARG A 112 -1.04 12.68 21.55
C ARG A 112 -1.00 11.20 21.13
N LEU A 113 0.09 10.50 21.45
CA LEU A 113 0.24 9.06 21.21
C LEU A 113 0.45 8.23 22.50
N HIS A 114 0.84 8.87 23.60
CA HIS A 114 1.04 8.24 24.91
C HIS A 114 -0.24 8.27 25.75
N ASP A 115 -0.35 7.36 26.72
CA ASP A 115 -1.50 7.23 27.63
C ASP A 115 -2.83 7.15 26.87
N LEU A 116 -2.84 6.27 25.86
CA LEU A 116 -3.98 5.90 25.04
C LEU A 116 -4.00 4.36 24.89
N GLU A 117 -5.18 3.81 24.77
CA GLU A 117 -5.42 2.39 24.47
C GLU A 117 -5.20 2.13 22.98
N ASP A 118 -4.70 0.93 22.67
CA ASP A 118 -4.49 0.42 21.32
C ASP A 118 -5.47 -0.72 21.07
N ASP A 119 -6.14 -0.73 19.92
CA ASP A 119 -6.91 -1.87 19.44
C ASP A 119 -6.40 -2.35 18.08
N PHE A 120 -6.71 -3.61 17.79
CA PHE A 120 -6.47 -4.25 16.49
C PHE A 120 -7.78 -4.76 15.90
N ALA A 121 -7.93 -4.56 14.60
CA ALA A 121 -9.02 -5.13 13.80
C ALA A 121 -8.45 -5.73 12.51
N MET A 122 -9.13 -6.73 11.97
CA MET A 122 -8.79 -7.29 10.65
C MET A 122 -10.06 -7.75 9.94
N PHE A 123 -10.22 -7.34 8.69
CA PHE A 123 -11.30 -7.84 7.83
C PHE A 123 -10.74 -8.33 6.50
N THR A 124 -11.59 -9.05 5.75
CA THR A 124 -11.27 -9.59 4.44
C THR A 124 -12.37 -9.23 3.45
N ALA A 125 -12.03 -9.14 2.16
CA ALA A 125 -12.99 -8.90 1.09
C ALA A 125 -12.52 -9.58 -0.22
N PRO A 126 -13.46 -10.00 -1.09
CA PRO A 126 -13.16 -10.29 -2.50
C PRO A 126 -12.45 -9.10 -3.14
N PHE A 127 -11.43 -9.34 -3.97
CA PHE A 127 -10.64 -8.22 -4.50
C PHE A 127 -10.10 -8.44 -5.93
N GLY A 128 -10.61 -7.64 -6.86
CA GLY A 128 -10.17 -7.57 -8.26
C GLY A 128 -8.96 -6.66 -8.48
N ALA A 129 -8.85 -6.04 -9.67
CA ALA A 129 -7.79 -5.08 -9.98
C ALA A 129 -7.97 -3.76 -9.18
N TYR A 130 -6.88 -3.17 -8.70
CA TYR A 130 -6.92 -1.88 -7.97
C TYR A 130 -6.88 -0.67 -8.89
N VAL A 131 -6.12 -0.77 -9.99
CA VAL A 131 -6.15 0.18 -11.11
C VAL A 131 -6.86 -0.55 -12.25
N GLU A 132 -8.11 -0.18 -12.52
CA GLU A 132 -8.93 -0.80 -13.56
C GLU A 132 -8.62 -0.15 -14.91
N ILE A 133 -7.61 -0.67 -15.61
CA ILE A 133 -7.23 -0.18 -16.95
C ILE A 133 -7.09 -1.32 -17.94
N GLU A 134 -7.36 -1.02 -19.21
CA GLU A 134 -6.96 -1.85 -20.34
C GLU A 134 -5.62 -1.32 -20.88
N GLY A 135 -4.55 -2.11 -20.75
CA GLY A 135 -3.22 -1.74 -21.22
C GLY A 135 -2.41 -0.98 -20.17
N ALA A 136 -1.94 0.23 -20.51
CA ALA A 136 -1.01 1.00 -19.70
C ALA A 136 -1.63 2.29 -19.16
N ALA A 137 -1.28 2.64 -17.92
CA ALA A 137 -1.82 3.80 -17.22
C ALA A 137 -1.29 5.10 -17.82
N ARG A 138 -2.15 6.12 -17.81
CA ARG A 138 -1.78 7.51 -18.02
C ARG A 138 -1.74 8.19 -16.68
N ILE A 139 -0.56 8.65 -16.26
CA ILE A 139 -0.38 9.30 -14.97
C ILE A 139 0.02 10.76 -15.14
N ARG A 140 -0.17 11.56 -14.09
CA ARG A 140 0.31 12.93 -14.07
C ARG A 140 1.07 13.27 -12.81
N THR A 141 2.03 14.17 -12.94
CA THR A 141 2.68 14.78 -11.80
C THR A 141 1.66 15.59 -11.00
N SER A 142 1.52 15.21 -9.74
CA SER A 142 0.67 15.85 -8.73
C SER A 142 1.18 17.25 -8.39
N SER A 143 0.27 18.19 -8.10
CA SER A 143 0.61 19.47 -7.47
C SER A 143 0.86 19.32 -5.96
N TRP A 144 0.34 18.25 -5.35
CA TRP A 144 0.60 17.88 -3.96
C TRP A 144 1.95 17.15 -3.82
N ARG A 145 2.78 17.65 -2.91
CA ARG A 145 4.06 17.02 -2.54
C ARG A 145 3.84 15.83 -1.62
N ARG A 146 4.74 14.85 -1.71
CA ARG A 146 4.78 13.71 -0.79
C ARG A 146 5.19 14.19 0.59
N VAL A 147 4.55 13.64 1.64
CA VAL A 147 4.89 13.96 3.03
C VAL A 147 6.37 13.66 3.31
N GLU A 148 7.02 14.58 4.02
CA GLU A 148 8.38 14.40 4.52
C GLU A 148 8.40 13.46 5.74
N ASP A 149 9.49 12.70 5.89
CA ASP A 149 9.66 11.76 7.01
C ASP A 149 9.49 12.43 8.39
N THR A 150 9.92 13.69 8.50
CA THR A 150 9.84 14.51 9.73
C THR A 150 8.49 15.18 9.96
N ALA A 151 7.56 15.11 8.99
CA ALA A 151 6.20 15.64 9.12
C ALA A 151 5.18 14.53 9.39
N THR A 152 5.12 13.53 8.52
CA THR A 152 4.32 12.32 8.74
C THR A 152 5.05 11.18 8.05
N PRO A 153 5.72 10.27 8.78
CA PRO A 153 6.71 9.38 8.21
C PRO A 153 6.12 8.42 7.18
N ALA A 154 6.50 8.59 5.91
CA ALA A 154 6.03 7.78 4.78
C ALA A 154 6.41 6.30 4.90
N ARG A 155 7.47 6.00 5.66
CA ARG A 155 7.92 4.63 5.96
C ARG A 155 6.90 3.84 6.77
N ALA A 156 6.11 4.52 7.61
CA ALA A 156 5.02 3.89 8.35
C ALA A 156 3.73 3.98 7.52
N LYS A 157 2.97 2.89 7.45
CA LYS A 157 1.71 2.85 6.69
C LYS A 157 0.55 3.41 7.53
N ILE A 158 0.63 4.70 7.83
CA ILE A 158 -0.25 5.45 8.74
C ILE A 158 -1.58 5.77 8.06
N THR A 159 -2.71 5.62 8.77
CA THR A 159 -4.04 5.95 8.26
C THR A 159 -4.18 7.43 7.89
N GLY A 160 -3.80 8.35 8.79
CA GLY A 160 -3.91 9.78 8.55
C GLY A 160 -3.07 10.30 7.37
N SER A 161 -1.95 9.64 7.02
CA SER A 161 -1.11 10.08 5.90
C SER A 161 -1.77 9.87 4.54
N TYR A 162 -2.80 9.01 4.46
CA TYR A 162 -3.54 8.77 3.22
C TYR A 162 -4.39 9.96 2.77
N VAL A 163 -4.57 11.00 3.59
CA VAL A 163 -5.17 12.27 3.11
C VAL A 163 -4.31 12.89 2.01
N ASN A 164 -2.98 12.86 2.15
CA ASN A 164 -2.05 13.36 1.13
C ASN A 164 -2.16 12.59 -0.19
N ALA A 165 -2.19 11.25 -0.10
CA ALA A 165 -2.41 10.37 -1.25
C ALA A 165 -3.77 10.60 -1.91
N ALA A 166 -4.84 10.73 -1.11
CA ALA A 166 -6.19 10.95 -1.60
C ALA A 166 -6.32 12.27 -2.36
N LEU A 167 -5.69 13.35 -1.87
CA LEU A 167 -5.66 14.65 -2.57
C LEU A 167 -4.97 14.54 -3.93
N ALA A 168 -3.79 13.92 -3.98
CA ALA A 168 -3.04 13.71 -5.22
C ALA A 168 -3.81 12.85 -6.23
N LYS A 169 -4.36 11.71 -5.79
CA LYS A 169 -5.16 10.82 -6.65
C LYS A 169 -6.42 11.50 -7.17
N THR A 170 -7.13 12.21 -6.29
CA THR A 170 -8.35 12.94 -6.67
C THR A 170 -8.05 14.01 -7.71
N GLU A 171 -6.99 14.79 -7.52
CA GLU A 171 -6.53 15.76 -8.51
C GLU A 171 -6.24 15.09 -9.88
N ALA A 172 -5.53 13.96 -9.88
CA ALA A 172 -5.19 13.27 -11.12
C ALA A 172 -6.42 12.75 -11.88
N MET A 173 -7.33 12.11 -11.15
CA MET A 173 -8.55 11.53 -11.71
C MET A 173 -9.52 12.60 -12.24
N LEU A 174 -9.68 13.71 -11.53
CA LEU A 174 -10.53 14.82 -11.99
C LEU A 174 -10.00 15.46 -13.28
N ASP A 175 -8.69 15.39 -13.52
CA ASP A 175 -8.04 15.86 -14.75
C ASP A 175 -7.96 14.79 -15.85
N GLY A 176 -8.58 13.63 -15.64
CA GLY A 176 -8.74 12.57 -16.65
C GLY A 176 -7.57 11.60 -16.77
N TYR A 177 -6.70 11.53 -15.76
CA TYR A 177 -5.61 10.55 -15.64
C TYR A 177 -6.04 9.39 -14.74
N ASP A 178 -5.30 8.28 -14.81
CA ASP A 178 -5.60 7.05 -14.09
C ASP A 178 -4.97 7.03 -12.69
N GLU A 179 -3.83 7.70 -12.50
CA GLU A 179 -3.12 7.79 -11.22
C GLU A 179 -2.23 9.05 -11.12
N ALA A 180 -1.85 9.41 -9.90
CA ALA A 180 -0.94 10.51 -9.61
C ALA A 180 0.51 10.04 -9.42
N LEU A 181 1.46 10.83 -9.92
CA LEU A 181 2.89 10.76 -9.63
C LEU A 181 3.24 11.83 -8.59
N MET A 182 3.72 11.44 -7.43
CA MET A 182 4.08 12.35 -6.34
C MET A 182 5.60 12.60 -6.32
N LEU A 183 5.97 13.85 -6.08
CA LEU A 183 7.34 14.29 -5.89
C LEU A 183 7.59 14.63 -4.42
N SER A 184 8.81 14.40 -3.94
CA SER A 184 9.26 14.91 -2.63
C SER A 184 9.39 16.44 -2.63
N GLU A 185 9.62 17.05 -1.46
CA GLU A 185 9.86 18.50 -1.35
C GLU A 185 11.13 18.94 -2.11
N ASN A 186 12.11 18.05 -2.22
CA ASN A 186 13.34 18.29 -2.99
C ASN A 186 13.14 18.18 -4.51
N GLY A 187 11.92 17.86 -4.97
CA GLY A 187 11.57 17.83 -6.39
C GLY A 187 11.88 16.50 -7.09
N HIS A 188 12.43 15.52 -6.40
CA HIS A 188 12.65 14.17 -6.93
C HIS A 188 11.36 13.34 -6.87
N VAL A 189 11.28 12.33 -7.74
CA VAL A 189 10.21 11.35 -7.75
C VAL A 189 10.20 10.57 -6.45
N ALA A 190 9.05 10.52 -5.79
CA ALA A 190 8.82 9.64 -4.66
C ALA A 190 8.09 8.38 -5.15
N GLU A 191 6.78 8.44 -5.34
CA GLU A 191 5.96 7.27 -5.64
C GLU A 191 4.64 7.68 -6.32
N GLY A 192 3.81 6.72 -6.70
CA GLY A 192 2.40 6.95 -7.01
C GLY A 192 1.62 7.36 -5.76
N SER A 193 0.30 7.57 -5.85
CA SER A 193 -0.48 7.91 -4.66
C SER A 193 -0.53 6.76 -3.63
N ALA A 194 -0.48 5.50 -4.08
CA ALA A 194 -0.49 4.33 -3.20
C ALA A 194 0.43 3.18 -3.67
N GLU A 195 1.30 3.43 -4.64
CA GLU A 195 2.14 2.46 -5.35
C GLU A 195 3.57 2.96 -5.44
N ASN A 196 4.57 2.10 -5.28
CA ASN A 196 5.95 2.48 -5.62
C ASN A 196 6.13 2.54 -7.14
N LEU A 197 7.10 3.34 -7.59
CA LEU A 197 7.43 3.49 -9.02
C LEU A 197 8.76 2.82 -9.36
N PHE A 198 8.81 2.23 -10.54
CA PHE A 198 10.03 1.78 -11.21
C PHE A 198 10.11 2.38 -12.61
N ALA A 199 11.33 2.57 -13.10
CA ALA A 199 11.63 2.93 -14.47
C ALA A 199 12.74 2.05 -15.04
N VAL A 200 12.68 1.73 -16.32
CA VAL A 200 13.81 1.14 -17.06
C VAL A 200 14.55 2.28 -17.75
N ILE A 201 15.83 2.45 -17.40
CA ILE A 201 16.67 3.53 -17.94
C ILE A 201 18.01 2.93 -18.36
N GLY A 202 18.26 2.85 -19.67
CA GLY A 202 19.51 2.32 -20.19
C GLY A 202 19.72 0.86 -19.82
N GLY A 203 18.64 0.07 -19.88
CA GLY A 203 18.65 -1.37 -19.57
C GLY A 203 18.78 -1.71 -18.08
N LYS A 204 18.64 -0.73 -17.18
CA LYS A 204 18.67 -0.92 -15.72
C LYS A 204 17.30 -0.66 -15.13
N LEU A 205 16.91 -1.47 -14.15
CA LEU A 205 15.70 -1.25 -13.36
C LEU A 205 16.01 -0.26 -12.23
N VAL A 206 15.43 0.93 -12.30
CA VAL A 206 15.68 2.04 -11.36
C VAL A 206 14.43 2.32 -10.54
N THR A 207 14.58 2.55 -9.24
CA THR A 207 13.49 2.96 -8.35
C THR A 207 13.99 3.98 -7.32
N PRO A 208 13.16 4.93 -6.86
CA PRO A 208 13.53 5.85 -5.79
C PRO A 208 14.02 5.11 -4.54
N SER A 209 14.99 5.70 -3.84
CA SER A 209 15.50 5.16 -2.58
C SER A 209 14.41 5.19 -1.51
N VAL A 210 14.50 4.30 -0.51
CA VAL A 210 13.63 4.36 0.69
C VAL A 210 13.78 5.66 1.51
N THR A 211 14.79 6.47 1.20
CA THR A 211 15.02 7.80 1.78
C THR A 211 14.38 8.94 0.96
N ASP A 212 13.80 8.66 -0.21
CA ASP A 212 13.09 9.63 -1.05
C ASP A 212 11.59 9.73 -0.67
N ASN A 213 11.28 9.54 0.62
CA ASN A 213 9.92 9.62 1.18
C ASN A 213 8.90 8.64 0.56
N VAL A 214 9.36 7.45 0.18
CA VAL A 214 8.51 6.35 -0.27
C VAL A 214 8.17 5.37 0.85
N LEU A 215 7.04 4.67 0.71
CA LEU A 215 6.81 3.49 1.53
C LEU A 215 7.77 2.37 1.10
N ALA A 216 8.40 1.68 2.05
CA ALA A 216 9.17 0.47 1.77
C ALA A 216 8.23 -0.68 1.37
N GLY A 217 7.81 -0.71 0.10
CA GLY A 217 6.82 -1.65 -0.42
C GLY A 217 7.30 -3.09 -0.42
N ILE A 218 6.43 -4.02 -0.03
CA ILE A 218 6.70 -5.45 -0.09
C ILE A 218 6.69 -5.94 -1.55
N THR A 219 5.77 -5.45 -2.38
CA THR A 219 5.81 -5.70 -3.83
C THR A 219 7.08 -5.14 -4.46
N ARG A 220 7.50 -3.91 -4.11
CA ARG A 220 8.78 -3.32 -4.53
C ARG A 220 9.96 -4.22 -4.16
N ALA A 221 10.04 -4.68 -2.92
CA ALA A 221 11.09 -5.58 -2.46
C ALA A 221 11.07 -6.92 -3.22
N THR A 222 9.89 -7.48 -3.47
CA THR A 222 9.72 -8.69 -4.30
C THR A 222 10.26 -8.46 -5.71
N LEU A 223 9.92 -7.35 -6.37
CA LEU A 223 10.37 -7.07 -7.73
C LEU A 223 11.88 -6.86 -7.82
N LEU A 224 12.48 -6.17 -6.84
CA LEU A 224 13.94 -6.04 -6.76
C LEU A 224 14.62 -7.41 -6.63
N GLN A 225 14.06 -8.29 -5.79
CA GLN A 225 14.57 -9.65 -5.63
C GLN A 225 14.42 -10.47 -6.92
N LEU A 226 13.25 -10.46 -7.55
CA LEU A 226 13.03 -11.19 -8.81
C LEU A 226 13.94 -10.68 -9.94
N ALA A 227 14.10 -9.36 -10.06
CA ALA A 227 14.97 -8.75 -11.06
C ALA A 227 16.43 -9.19 -10.88
N ALA A 228 16.93 -9.22 -9.63
CA ALA A 228 18.29 -9.62 -9.32
C ALA A 228 18.51 -11.14 -9.41
N ASP A 229 17.65 -11.94 -8.78
CA ASP A 229 17.88 -13.36 -8.55
C ASP A 229 17.42 -14.24 -9.72
N LEU A 230 16.38 -13.84 -10.45
CA LEU A 230 15.73 -14.67 -11.47
C LEU A 230 15.95 -14.16 -12.89
N ILE A 231 15.86 -12.85 -13.11
CA ILE A 231 15.91 -12.27 -14.47
C ILE A 231 17.33 -11.81 -14.84
N GLY A 232 18.12 -11.40 -13.84
CA GLY A 232 19.48 -10.87 -14.06
C GLY A 232 19.50 -9.43 -14.58
N ILE A 233 18.48 -8.63 -14.27
CA ILE A 233 18.43 -7.21 -14.62
C ILE A 233 19.15 -6.40 -13.54
N PRO A 234 20.15 -5.56 -13.86
CA PRO A 234 20.79 -4.70 -12.88
C PRO A 234 19.77 -3.73 -12.25
N THR A 235 19.69 -3.76 -10.92
CA THR A 235 18.81 -2.88 -10.14
C THR A 235 19.58 -1.72 -9.52
N VAL A 236 18.98 -0.53 -9.51
CA VAL A 236 19.57 0.67 -8.92
C VAL A 236 18.53 1.41 -8.08
N GLU A 237 18.80 1.55 -6.78
CA GLU A 237 18.03 2.41 -5.89
C GLU A 237 18.71 3.79 -5.83
N ARG A 238 18.06 4.83 -6.38
CA ARG A 238 18.55 6.21 -6.38
C ARG A 238 17.40 7.20 -6.57
N SER A 239 17.61 8.45 -6.21
CA SER A 239 16.68 9.52 -6.57
C SER A 239 16.54 9.63 -8.08
N ILE A 240 15.33 9.92 -8.54
CA ILE A 240 14.97 10.05 -9.95
C ILE A 240 14.36 11.44 -10.14
N ASP A 241 14.83 12.18 -11.13
CA ASP A 241 14.21 13.45 -11.52
C ASP A 241 12.97 13.22 -12.38
N ARG A 242 11.99 14.12 -12.26
CA ARG A 242 10.76 14.06 -13.07
C ARG A 242 11.04 13.92 -14.56
N THR A 243 12.06 14.63 -15.06
CA THR A 243 12.41 14.65 -16.49
C THR A 243 13.09 13.36 -16.95
N GLU A 244 13.69 12.58 -16.05
CA GLU A 244 14.22 11.26 -16.41
C GLU A 244 13.10 10.30 -16.82
N LEU A 245 11.94 10.40 -16.17
CA LEU A 245 10.79 9.55 -16.50
C LEU A 245 10.26 9.80 -17.92
N TYR A 246 10.33 11.03 -18.42
CA TYR A 246 9.86 11.36 -19.78
C TYR A 246 10.73 10.75 -20.89
N ILE A 247 11.94 10.32 -20.57
CA ILE A 247 12.90 9.73 -21.50
C ILE A 247 13.27 8.30 -21.11
N ALA A 248 12.56 7.71 -20.15
CA ALA A 248 12.73 6.33 -19.75
C ALA A 248 12.23 5.38 -20.85
N ASP A 249 12.84 4.21 -20.91
CA ASP A 249 12.44 3.15 -21.84
C ASP A 249 11.06 2.61 -21.44
N GLU A 250 10.86 2.39 -20.13
CA GLU A 250 9.62 1.92 -19.53
C GLU A 250 9.40 2.56 -18.16
N VAL A 251 8.15 2.70 -17.73
CA VAL A 251 7.77 3.06 -16.35
C VAL A 251 6.63 2.16 -15.91
N PHE A 252 6.63 1.74 -14.65
CA PHE A 252 5.49 1.03 -14.07
C PHE A 252 5.32 1.32 -12.58
N LEU A 253 4.10 1.16 -12.10
CA LEU A 253 3.72 1.24 -10.70
C LEU A 253 3.60 -0.15 -10.09
N CYS A 254 3.85 -0.27 -8.79
CA CYS A 254 3.67 -1.53 -8.09
C CYS A 254 3.19 -1.40 -6.64
N GLY A 255 2.41 -2.38 -6.19
CA GLY A 255 1.91 -2.44 -4.82
C GLY A 255 1.01 -3.65 -4.60
N THR A 256 0.63 -3.96 -3.36
CA THR A 256 -0.23 -5.14 -3.10
C THR A 256 -1.60 -5.02 -3.75
N GLY A 257 -2.17 -3.81 -3.76
CA GLY A 257 -3.42 -3.52 -4.47
C GLY A 257 -3.22 -3.56 -6.00
N ALA A 258 -2.34 -2.67 -6.48
CA ALA A 258 -2.06 -2.42 -7.90
C ALA A 258 -1.38 -3.58 -8.64
N GLN A 259 -0.72 -4.50 -7.91
CA GLN A 259 0.17 -5.51 -8.48
C GLN A 259 1.31 -4.85 -9.26
N VAL A 260 1.36 -5.02 -10.59
CA VAL A 260 2.27 -4.34 -11.50
C VAL A 260 1.42 -3.67 -12.58
N VAL A 261 1.52 -2.35 -12.70
CA VAL A 261 0.73 -1.54 -13.63
C VAL A 261 1.68 -0.81 -14.56
N PRO A 262 1.77 -1.16 -15.86
CA PRO A 262 2.59 -0.43 -16.82
C PRO A 262 2.07 1.00 -16.99
N VAL A 263 2.97 1.95 -17.25
CA VAL A 263 2.66 3.36 -17.46
C VAL A 263 3.06 3.75 -18.88
N GLY A 264 2.08 4.08 -19.70
CA GLY A 264 2.26 4.43 -21.11
C GLY A 264 2.39 5.93 -21.35
N GLU A 265 1.95 6.76 -20.40
CA GLU A 265 1.97 8.22 -20.52
C GLU A 265 2.20 8.90 -19.18
N ILE A 266 3.06 9.92 -19.16
CA ILE A 266 3.25 10.82 -18.01
C ILE A 266 3.09 12.27 -18.48
N ASP A 267 2.17 13.03 -17.88
CA ASP A 267 1.94 14.45 -18.20
C ASP A 267 1.73 14.70 -19.70
N ARG A 268 0.94 13.85 -20.38
CA ARG A 268 0.68 13.88 -21.83
C ARG A 268 1.89 13.61 -22.71
N ARG A 269 2.92 12.96 -22.16
CA ARG A 269 4.10 12.51 -22.89
C ARG A 269 4.12 11.00 -22.88
N GLN A 270 4.13 10.42 -24.07
CA GLN A 270 4.25 8.99 -24.25
C GLN A 270 5.58 8.49 -23.67
N ILE A 271 5.51 7.38 -22.92
CA ILE A 271 6.68 6.65 -22.41
C ILE A 271 6.93 5.47 -23.34
N GLY A 272 8.15 5.30 -23.83
CA GLY A 272 8.50 4.24 -24.77
C GLY A 272 7.50 4.15 -25.94
N THR A 273 6.85 2.99 -26.08
CA THR A 273 5.85 2.72 -27.14
C THR A 273 4.43 3.17 -26.79
N GLY A 274 4.19 3.70 -25.58
CA GLY A 274 2.86 4.07 -25.08
C GLY A 274 2.04 2.92 -24.51
N GLY A 275 2.55 1.69 -24.58
CA GLY A 275 1.95 0.49 -23.99
C GLY A 275 2.84 -0.13 -22.92
N ALA A 276 2.55 -1.39 -22.56
CA ALA A 276 3.47 -2.20 -21.78
C ALA A 276 4.72 -2.52 -22.61
N GLY A 277 5.91 -2.31 -22.02
CA GLY A 277 7.21 -2.68 -22.59
C GLY A 277 7.53 -4.17 -22.46
#